data_AF-A0A7H5A9P6-F1
#
_entry.id   AF-A0A7H5A9P6-F1
#
_cell.length_a   1.000
_cell.length_b   1.000
_cell.length_c   1.000
_cell.angle_alpha   90.00
_cell.angle_beta   90.00
_cell.angle_gamma   90.00
#
_symmetry.space_group_name_H-M   'P 1'
#
loop_
_entity.id
_entity.type
_entity.pdbx_description
1 polymer ?
#
loop_
_entity_poly.entity_id
_entity_poly.type
_entity_poly.pdbx_seq_one_letter_code
_entity_poly.pdbx_strand_id
1 'polypeptide(L)'
;MKVKKVLLVVSLAVSSLLAGCTSESQRLANCEARGISRDTCYLAEQNRQASMNAAYEKQALENAAAAVQHSQSAKVNTRHFNGMEIKGTSTGLSIDGKAAAVIEKNKDATVYQQGLYNFIVYANGKIAVTQDGVFKGYAK
;
A
#
# COMPACT_ATOMS: atom_id res chain seq x y z
N MET A 1 31.99 -15.72 -28.92
CA MET A 1 30.94 -15.40 -27.91
C MET A 1 29.71 -16.27 -28.19
N LYS A 2 29.50 -17.36 -27.43
CA LYS A 2 28.39 -18.33 -27.62
C LYS A 2 27.74 -18.69 -26.28
N VAL A 3 27.29 -17.70 -25.53
CA VAL A 3 26.60 -17.89 -24.25
C VAL A 3 25.58 -16.75 -24.07
N LYS A 4 24.49 -16.79 -24.85
CA LYS A 4 23.36 -15.86 -24.67
C LYS A 4 21.97 -16.49 -24.85
N LYS A 5 21.86 -17.73 -25.33
CA LYS A 5 20.55 -18.37 -25.60
C LYS A 5 20.06 -19.31 -24.49
N VAL A 6 20.94 -19.77 -23.60
CA VAL A 6 20.57 -20.73 -22.54
C VAL A 6 19.87 -20.04 -21.36
N LEU A 7 20.10 -18.74 -21.13
CA LEU A 7 19.55 -18.04 -19.97
C LEU A 7 18.05 -17.70 -20.08
N LEU A 8 17.46 -17.77 -21.28
CA LEU A 8 16.09 -17.32 -21.54
C LEU A 8 15.04 -18.42 -21.35
N VAL A 9 15.44 -19.68 -21.23
CA VAL A 9 14.51 -20.81 -21.05
C VAL A 9 14.19 -21.05 -19.56
N VAL A 10 15.04 -20.56 -18.64
CA VAL A 10 14.87 -20.78 -17.19
C VAL A 10 13.82 -19.85 -16.58
N SER A 11 13.54 -18.68 -17.17
CA SER A 11 12.56 -17.71 -16.66
C SER A 11 11.10 -18.11 -16.87
N LEU A 12 10.81 -19.08 -17.75
CA LEU A 12 9.46 -19.59 -17.99
C LEU A 12 9.04 -20.71 -17.01
N ALA A 13 9.97 -21.21 -16.18
CA ALA A 13 9.69 -22.27 -15.21
C ALA A 13 9.19 -21.76 -13.84
N VAL A 14 9.04 -20.44 -13.66
CA VAL A 14 8.57 -19.84 -12.38
C VAL A 14 7.05 -19.64 -12.35
N SER A 15 6.34 -19.89 -13.45
CA SER A 15 4.88 -19.78 -13.52
C SER A 15 4.13 -21.00 -12.95
N SER A 16 4.83 -22.07 -12.59
CA SER A 16 4.23 -23.33 -12.09
C SER A 16 4.06 -23.40 -10.56
N LEU A 17 4.43 -22.36 -9.80
CA LEU A 17 4.27 -22.33 -8.34
C LEU A 17 3.04 -21.55 -7.83
N LEU A 18 2.07 -21.25 -8.70
CA LEU A 18 0.71 -20.85 -8.27
C LEU A 18 -0.23 -22.06 -8.13
N ALA A 19 0.27 -23.23 -7.72
CA ALA A 19 -0.53 -24.41 -7.39
C ALA A 19 -1.31 -24.27 -6.06
N GLY A 20 -1.87 -23.09 -5.77
CA GLY A 20 -2.54 -22.78 -4.50
C GLY A 20 -3.96 -22.22 -4.63
N CYS A 21 -4.39 -21.74 -5.79
CA CYS A 21 -5.75 -21.22 -5.98
C CYS A 21 -6.72 -22.36 -6.30
N THR A 22 -6.91 -23.31 -5.38
CA THR A 22 -8.02 -24.26 -5.48
C THR A 22 -9.31 -23.53 -5.10
N SER A 23 -10.29 -23.51 -5.99
CA SER A 23 -11.61 -22.95 -5.68
C SER A 23 -12.30 -23.79 -4.59
N GLU A 24 -13.21 -23.17 -3.84
CA GLU A 24 -14.02 -23.84 -2.81
C GLU A 24 -14.68 -25.13 -3.36
N SER A 25 -15.25 -25.04 -4.57
CA SER A 25 -15.86 -26.17 -5.26
C SER A 25 -14.90 -27.33 -5.52
N GLN A 26 -13.64 -27.05 -5.81
CA GLN A 26 -12.64 -28.07 -6.13
C GLN A 26 -12.14 -28.77 -4.86
N ARG A 27 -12.15 -28.08 -3.72
CA ARG A 27 -11.81 -28.66 -2.41
C ARG A 27 -12.92 -29.55 -1.87
N LEU A 28 -14.18 -29.12 -2.02
CA LEU A 28 -15.35 -29.95 -1.71
C LEU A 28 -15.37 -31.22 -2.56
N ALA A 29 -15.15 -31.12 -3.87
CA ALA A 29 -15.08 -32.26 -4.76
C ALA A 29 -13.93 -33.24 -4.42
N ASN A 30 -12.75 -32.73 -4.03
CA ASN A 30 -11.64 -33.59 -3.60
C ASN A 30 -11.92 -34.27 -2.25
N CYS A 31 -12.63 -33.60 -1.36
CA CYS A 31 -13.05 -34.16 -0.08
C CYS A 31 -14.08 -35.28 -0.28
N GLU A 32 -15.09 -35.07 -1.13
CA GLU A 32 -16.06 -36.10 -1.50
C GLU A 32 -15.40 -37.27 -2.25
N ALA A 33 -14.42 -37.00 -3.13
CA ALA A 33 -13.67 -38.03 -3.84
C ALA A 33 -12.85 -38.95 -2.93
N ARG A 34 -12.59 -38.55 -1.68
CA ARG A 34 -11.96 -39.39 -0.64
C ARG A 34 -12.96 -40.27 0.11
N GLY A 35 -14.23 -40.26 -0.29
CA GLY A 35 -15.29 -41.02 0.36
C GLY A 35 -15.83 -40.37 1.64
N ILE A 36 -15.55 -39.08 1.86
CA ILE A 36 -16.03 -38.32 3.01
C ILE A 36 -17.44 -37.78 2.67
N SER A 37 -18.35 -37.77 3.64
CA SER A 37 -19.72 -37.29 3.39
C SER A 37 -19.74 -35.80 3.07
N ARG A 38 -20.65 -35.38 2.19
CA ARG A 38 -20.78 -33.97 1.79
C ARG A 38 -20.92 -33.04 2.99
N ASP A 39 -21.71 -33.40 4.00
CA ASP A 39 -21.89 -32.58 5.21
C ASP A 39 -20.61 -32.42 6.03
N THR A 40 -19.77 -33.46 6.13
CA THR A 40 -18.49 -33.36 6.84
C THR A 40 -17.46 -32.55 6.04
N CYS A 41 -17.49 -32.65 4.71
CA CYS A 41 -16.71 -31.77 3.84
C CYS A 41 -17.12 -30.30 3.98
N TYR A 42 -18.42 -30.00 4.07
CA TYR A 42 -18.92 -28.65 4.30
C TYR A 42 -18.54 -28.10 5.67
N LEU A 43 -18.62 -28.90 6.73
CA LEU A 43 -18.18 -28.48 8.07
C LEU A 43 -16.67 -28.24 8.14
N ALA A 44 -15.86 -29.08 7.48
CA ALA A 44 -14.41 -28.88 7.41
C ALA A 44 -14.05 -27.59 6.62
N GLU A 45 -14.78 -27.33 5.54
CA GLU A 45 -14.66 -26.10 4.74
C GLU A 45 -14.99 -24.86 5.56
N GLN A 46 -16.12 -24.87 6.26
CA GLN A 46 -16.56 -23.77 7.11
C GLN A 46 -15.56 -23.49 8.24
N ASN A 47 -15.04 -24.52 8.89
CA ASN A 47 -13.99 -24.38 9.91
C ASN A 47 -12.69 -23.81 9.31
N ARG A 48 -12.34 -24.20 8.08
CA ARG A 48 -11.17 -23.63 7.40
C ARG A 48 -11.40 -22.16 7.05
N GLN A 49 -12.58 -21.80 6.58
CA GLN A 49 -12.92 -20.41 6.29
C GLN A 49 -12.88 -19.55 7.56
N ALA A 50 -13.41 -20.07 8.68
CA ALA A 50 -13.36 -19.40 9.98
C ALA A 50 -11.93 -19.18 10.47
N SER A 51 -11.05 -20.19 10.35
CA SER A 51 -9.65 -20.05 10.76
C SER A 51 -8.86 -19.09 9.87
N MET A 52 -9.14 -19.08 8.57
CA MET A 52 -8.55 -18.11 7.64
C MET A 52 -9.02 -16.68 7.97
N ASN A 53 -10.32 -16.47 8.18
CA ASN A 53 -10.86 -15.15 8.52
C ASN A 53 -10.24 -14.61 9.82
N ALA A 54 -10.12 -15.44 10.86
CA ALA A 54 -9.46 -15.04 12.11
C ALA A 54 -7.97 -14.70 11.92
N ALA A 55 -7.25 -15.41 11.04
CA ALA A 55 -5.86 -15.11 10.72
C ALA A 55 -5.74 -13.79 9.92
N TYR A 56 -6.63 -13.55 8.96
CA TYR A 56 -6.69 -12.29 8.22
C TYR A 56 -7.02 -11.11 9.12
N GLU A 57 -7.97 -11.26 10.04
CA GLU A 57 -8.31 -10.25 11.04
C GLU A 57 -7.11 -9.94 11.94
N LYS A 58 -6.43 -10.97 12.46
CA LYS A 58 -5.22 -10.78 13.28
C LYS A 58 -4.11 -10.07 12.51
N GLN A 59 -3.86 -10.47 11.27
CA GLN A 59 -2.85 -9.83 10.43
C GLN A 59 -3.23 -8.39 10.06
N ALA A 60 -4.51 -8.12 9.82
CA ALA A 60 -5.01 -6.77 9.59
C ALA A 60 -4.80 -5.87 10.82
N LEU A 61 -5.05 -6.39 12.02
CA LEU A 61 -4.80 -5.68 13.27
C LEU A 61 -3.30 -5.47 13.53
N GLU A 62 -2.44 -6.46 13.28
CA GLU A 62 -0.99 -6.34 13.43
C GLU A 62 -0.41 -5.31 12.44
N ASN A 63 -0.87 -5.30 11.19
CA ASN A 63 -0.49 -4.30 10.19
C ASN A 63 -0.99 -2.90 10.57
N ALA A 64 -2.21 -2.79 11.08
CA ALA A 64 -2.77 -1.53 11.57
C ALA A 64 -1.99 -1.02 12.80
N ALA A 65 -1.65 -1.90 13.74
CA ALA A 65 -0.86 -1.57 14.91
C ALA A 65 0.57 -1.15 14.54
N ALA A 66 1.21 -1.83 13.59
CA ALA A 66 2.51 -1.42 13.05
C ALA A 66 2.43 -0.05 12.37
N ALA A 67 1.38 0.22 11.58
CA ALA A 67 1.16 1.53 10.97
C ALA A 67 0.98 2.64 12.02
N VAL A 68 0.27 2.37 13.12
CA VAL A 68 0.08 3.32 14.22
C VAL A 68 1.37 3.53 15.02
N GLN A 69 2.14 2.48 15.29
CA GLN A 69 3.44 2.58 15.98
C GLN A 69 4.46 3.36 15.14
N HIS A 70 4.47 3.18 13.82
CA HIS A 70 5.30 3.98 12.90
C HIS A 70 4.79 5.41 12.70
N SER A 71 3.50 5.70 12.94
CA SER A 71 2.96 7.06 12.86
C SER A 71 3.18 7.89 14.12
N GLN A 72 3.33 7.25 15.30
CA GLN A 72 3.51 7.96 16.57
C GLN A 72 4.93 8.52 16.79
N SER A 73 5.89 8.17 15.91
CA SER A 73 7.26 8.70 15.96
C SER A 73 7.64 9.57 14.75
N ALA A 74 6.76 9.69 13.75
CA ALA A 74 6.93 10.67 12.69
C ALA A 74 6.60 12.05 13.28
N LYS A 75 7.64 12.84 13.60
CA LYS A 75 7.50 14.27 13.88
C LYS A 75 6.70 14.88 12.74
N VAL A 76 5.41 15.16 12.98
CA VAL A 76 4.57 15.90 12.05
C VAL A 76 5.17 17.30 12.00
N ASN A 77 6.01 17.55 10.98
CA ASN A 77 6.57 18.86 10.73
C ASN A 77 5.45 19.72 10.19
N THR A 78 4.70 20.34 11.10
CA THR A 78 3.79 21.43 10.78
C THR A 78 4.63 22.62 10.37
N ARG A 79 4.39 23.12 9.16
CA ARG A 79 4.95 24.37 8.66
C ARG A 79 3.84 25.33 8.32
N HIS A 80 4.16 26.61 8.30
CA HIS A 80 3.25 27.66 7.94
C HIS A 80 3.74 28.39 6.69
N PHE A 81 2.79 28.77 5.84
CA PHE A 81 3.06 29.62 4.68
C PHE A 81 1.89 30.58 4.48
N ASN A 82 2.14 31.89 4.64
CA ASN A 82 1.13 32.95 4.49
C ASN A 82 -0.19 32.66 5.24
N GLY A 83 -0.10 32.14 6.46
CA GLY A 83 -1.27 31.82 7.30
C GLY A 83 -1.87 30.43 7.07
N MET A 84 -1.46 29.69 6.04
CA MET A 84 -1.88 28.30 5.82
C MET A 84 -1.03 27.35 6.65
N GLU A 85 -1.66 26.36 7.27
CA GLU A 85 -1.03 25.28 8.02
C GLU A 85 -0.75 24.08 7.12
N ILE A 86 0.51 23.67 7.02
CA ILE A 86 0.99 22.57 6.18
C ILE A 86 1.47 21.45 7.09
N LYS A 87 0.71 20.36 7.18
CA LYS A 87 1.01 19.20 8.02
C LYS A 87 1.41 17.99 7.16
N GLY A 88 2.59 17.45 7.43
CA GLY A 88 2.97 16.13 6.92
C GLY A 88 2.21 15.02 7.68
N THR A 89 1.40 14.23 6.98
CA THR A 89 0.70 13.08 7.56
C THR A 89 1.45 11.78 7.20
N SER A 90 1.06 10.65 7.81
CA SER A 90 1.59 9.33 7.43
C SER A 90 1.28 8.94 5.98
N THR A 91 0.30 9.59 5.35
CA THR A 91 -0.21 9.30 4.01
C THR A 91 0.11 10.38 2.97
N GLY A 92 0.64 11.55 3.36
CA GLY A 92 0.94 12.64 2.43
C GLY A 92 1.04 14.01 3.09
N LEU A 93 0.45 15.04 2.47
CA LEU A 93 0.45 16.42 2.94
C LEU A 93 -0.99 16.90 3.13
N SER A 94 -1.25 17.59 4.25
CA SER A 94 -2.53 18.23 4.56
C SER A 94 -2.34 19.74 4.68
N ILE A 95 -3.17 20.53 4.00
CA ILE A 95 -3.17 22.00 4.08
C ILE A 95 -4.48 22.44 4.75
N ASP A 96 -4.39 23.11 5.90
CA ASP A 96 -5.53 23.53 6.73
C ASP A 96 -6.52 22.39 7.02
N GLY A 97 -5.99 21.18 7.25
CA GLY A 97 -6.78 19.98 7.54
C GLY A 97 -7.37 19.29 6.30
N LYS A 98 -7.19 19.82 5.09
CA LYS A 98 -7.60 19.17 3.84
C LYS A 98 -6.42 18.43 3.20
N ALA A 99 -6.64 17.19 2.78
CA ALA A 99 -5.62 16.41 2.09
C ALA A 99 -5.32 17.01 0.70
N ALA A 100 -4.04 17.25 0.41
CA ALA A 100 -3.59 17.69 -0.90
C ALA A 100 -3.35 16.49 -1.83
N ALA A 101 -3.68 16.65 -3.11
CA ALA A 101 -3.51 15.60 -4.10
C ALA A 101 -2.04 15.51 -4.54
N VAL A 102 -1.48 14.30 -4.61
CA VAL A 102 -0.14 14.09 -5.21
C VAL A 102 -0.28 14.17 -6.73
N ILE A 103 0.42 15.11 -7.35
CA ILE A 103 0.42 15.28 -8.81
C ILE A 103 1.71 14.79 -9.45
N GLU A 104 2.82 14.80 -8.72
CA GLU A 104 4.10 14.31 -9.23
C GLU A 104 4.92 13.72 -8.09
N LYS A 105 5.57 12.59 -8.35
CA LYS A 105 6.44 11.92 -7.39
C LYS A 105 7.74 11.51 -8.04
N ASN A 106 8.81 12.19 -7.66
CA ASN A 106 10.16 11.90 -8.08
C ASN A 106 11.00 11.44 -6.88
N LYS A 107 12.20 10.93 -7.17
CA LYS A 107 13.16 10.50 -6.15
C LYS A 107 13.56 11.64 -5.20
N ASP A 108 13.64 12.87 -5.73
CA ASP A 108 14.15 14.03 -5.00
C ASP A 108 13.05 14.94 -4.43
N ALA A 109 11.82 14.86 -4.97
CA ALA A 109 10.70 15.69 -4.53
C ALA A 109 9.34 15.05 -4.84
N THR A 110 8.34 15.37 -4.00
CA THR A 110 6.92 15.07 -4.26
C THR A 110 6.15 16.38 -4.34
N VAL A 111 5.36 16.55 -5.38
CA VAL A 111 4.54 17.74 -5.62
C VAL A 111 3.10 17.43 -5.25
N TYR A 112 2.56 18.24 -4.33
CA TYR A 112 1.17 18.20 -3.90
C TYR A 112 0.43 19.41 -4.43
N GLN A 113 -0.80 19.25 -4.88
CA GLN A 113 -1.65 20.33 -5.35
C GLN A 113 -2.88 20.47 -4.47
N GLN A 114 -3.21 21.72 -4.13
CA GLN A 114 -4.48 22.09 -3.52
C GLN A 114 -4.98 23.40 -4.15
N GLY A 115 -5.99 23.28 -5.01
CA GLY A 115 -6.46 24.42 -5.81
C GLY A 115 -5.36 24.96 -6.72
N LEU A 116 -5.08 26.26 -6.61
CA LEU A 116 -4.07 26.98 -7.38
C LEU A 116 -2.65 26.87 -6.80
N TYR A 117 -2.52 26.28 -5.62
CA TYR A 117 -1.24 26.13 -4.95
C TYR A 117 -0.63 24.76 -5.24
N ASN A 118 0.67 24.75 -5.56
CA ASN A 118 1.48 23.54 -5.53
C ASN A 118 2.54 23.63 -4.44
N PHE A 119 2.67 22.55 -3.68
CA PHE A 119 3.59 22.37 -2.58
C PHE A 119 4.62 21.29 -2.98
N ILE A 120 5.85 21.71 -3.21
CA ILE A 120 6.95 20.84 -3.61
C ILE A 120 7.71 20.46 -2.35
N VAL A 121 7.55 19.21 -1.92
CA VAL A 121 8.22 18.64 -0.74
C VAL A 121 9.50 17.95 -1.22
N TYR A 122 10.65 18.52 -0.89
CA TYR A 122 11.95 17.95 -1.23
C TYR A 122 12.37 16.87 -0.22
N ALA A 123 13.24 15.94 -0.65
CA ALA A 123 13.82 14.90 0.21
C ALA A 123 14.61 15.47 1.40
N ASN A 124 15.18 16.68 1.28
CA ASN A 124 15.82 17.41 2.38
C ASN A 124 14.83 18.01 3.39
N GLY A 125 13.53 17.78 3.18
CA GLY A 125 12.45 18.25 4.01
C GLY A 125 11.98 19.66 3.69
N LYS A 126 12.64 20.49 2.86
CA LYS A 126 12.14 21.83 2.52
C LYS A 126 10.84 21.76 1.72
N ILE A 127 9.95 22.74 1.91
CA ILE A 127 8.69 22.84 1.15
C ILE A 127 8.69 24.16 0.40
N ALA A 128 8.74 24.09 -0.93
CA ALA A 128 8.54 25.23 -1.81
C ALA A 128 7.05 25.36 -2.14
N VAL A 129 6.53 26.59 -2.09
CA VAL A 129 5.14 26.90 -2.43
C VAL A 129 5.11 27.71 -3.71
N THR A 130 4.33 27.23 -4.67
CA THR A 130 4.01 27.94 -5.91
C THR A 130 2.52 28.20 -5.95
N GLN A 131 2.11 29.32 -6.52
CA GLN A 131 0.72 29.67 -6.77
C GLN A 131 0.60 30.08 -8.22
N ASP A 132 -0.28 29.43 -8.99
CA ASP A 132 -0.42 29.65 -10.44
C ASP A 132 0.91 29.53 -11.20
N GLY A 133 1.76 28.59 -10.80
CA GLY A 133 3.09 28.38 -11.38
C GLY A 133 4.15 29.41 -10.96
N VAL A 134 3.77 30.45 -10.20
CA VAL A 134 4.71 31.45 -9.67
C VAL A 134 5.22 31.01 -8.30
N PHE A 135 6.54 30.94 -8.13
CA PHE A 135 7.14 30.66 -6.84
C PHE A 135 6.87 31.78 -5.84
N LYS A 136 6.27 31.44 -4.69
CA LYS A 136 5.89 32.39 -3.63
C LYS A 136 6.84 32.33 -2.43
N GLY A 137 7.59 31.24 -2.24
CA GLY A 137 8.56 31.11 -1.17
C GLY A 137 8.62 29.71 -0.57
N TYR A 138 9.34 29.59 0.55
CA TYR A 138 9.42 28.35 1.32
C TYR A 138 8.53 28.42 2.56
N ALA A 139 7.82 27.32 2.86
CA ALA A 139 7.08 27.17 4.10
C ALA A 139 8.05 27.02 5.28
N LYS A 140 7.72 27.61 6.43
CA LYS A 140 8.54 27.63 7.65
C LYS A 140 7.87 26.91 8.79
#